data_AF-A0A7X3HGP8-F1
#
_entry.id   AF-A0A7X3HGP8-F1
#
_cell.length_a   1.000
_cell.length_b   1.000
_cell.length_c   1.000
_cell.angle_alpha   90.00
_cell.angle_beta   90.00
_cell.angle_gamma   90.00
#
_symmetry.space_group_name_H-M   'P 1'
#
loop_
_entity.id
_entity.type
_entity.pdbx_description
1 polymer ?
#
loop_
_entity_poly.entity_id
_entity_poly.type
_entity_poly.pdbx_seq_one_letter_code
_entity_poly.pdbx_strand_id
1 'polypeptide(L)'
;MDFIRELKDEVMISLGHTTADYNCAKAAMDAGAAHVTHLFNAMPPFAHRDPGVIGAALDTENCMAELICDGYHIHPSMIRAAFKMFGEERICLISDSMMATGMPDGTYE
;
A
#
# COMPACT_ATOMS: atom_id res chain seq x y z
N MET A 1 -15.31 -4.44 9.02
CA MET A 1 -14.28 -4.90 9.99
C MET A 1 -14.44 -6.37 10.34
N ASP A 2 -15.65 -6.92 10.44
CA ASP A 2 -15.86 -8.32 10.84
C ASP A 2 -15.12 -9.32 9.96
N PHE A 3 -15.16 -9.15 8.63
CA PHE A 3 -14.37 -9.93 7.68
C PHE A 3 -12.86 -9.96 8.00
N ILE A 4 -12.28 -8.80 8.37
CA ILE A 4 -10.86 -8.70 8.73
C ILE A 4 -10.60 -9.51 10.00
N ARG A 5 -11.45 -9.34 11.03
CA ARG A 5 -11.28 -10.04 12.31
C ARG A 5 -11.42 -11.54 12.17
N GLU A 6 -12.30 -11.99 11.27
CA GLU A 6 -12.55 -13.40 11.02
C GLU A 6 -11.38 -14.07 10.29
N LEU A 7 -10.75 -13.37 9.34
CA LEU A 7 -9.77 -14.00 8.43
C LEU A 7 -8.31 -13.59 8.66
N LYS A 8 -8.01 -12.63 9.55
CA LYS A 8 -6.64 -12.13 9.77
C LYS A 8 -5.62 -13.21 10.14
N ASP A 9 -6.06 -14.33 10.73
CA ASP A 9 -5.19 -15.42 11.17
C ASP A 9 -5.08 -16.53 10.09
N GLU A 10 -5.83 -16.43 8.99
CA GLU A 10 -5.84 -17.36 7.86
C GLU A 10 -5.18 -16.77 6.61
N VAL A 11 -5.35 -15.47 6.37
CA VAL A 11 -4.82 -14.77 5.20
C VAL A 11 -4.26 -13.40 5.57
N MET A 12 -3.32 -12.91 4.77
CA MET A 12 -2.86 -11.53 4.85
C MET A 12 -3.92 -10.60 4.24
N ILE A 13 -4.48 -9.71 5.06
CA ILE A 13 -5.40 -8.68 4.60
C ILE A 13 -4.60 -7.43 4.20
N SER A 14 -4.63 -7.12 2.90
CA SER A 14 -4.02 -5.93 2.34
C SER A 14 -5.05 -4.85 1.99
N LEU A 15 -4.76 -3.60 2.33
CA LEU A 15 -5.59 -2.45 2.00
C LEU A 15 -5.10 -1.82 0.70
N GLY A 16 -5.99 -1.66 -0.28
CA GLY A 16 -5.71 -1.02 -1.57
C GLY A 16 -7.01 -0.66 -2.28
N HIS A 17 -6.94 0.13 -3.37
CA HIS A 17 -8.11 0.57 -4.15
C HIS A 17 -9.26 1.09 -3.27
N THR A 18 -8.91 1.95 -2.32
CA THR A 18 -9.82 2.39 -1.27
C THR A 18 -9.90 3.91 -1.23
N THR A 19 -11.03 4.43 -0.75
CA THR A 19 -11.21 5.85 -0.41
C THR A 19 -11.29 6.06 1.10
N ALA A 20 -10.82 5.10 1.89
CA ALA A 20 -10.85 5.17 3.35
C ALA A 20 -10.03 6.36 3.88
N ASP A 21 -10.62 7.09 4.82
CA ASP A 21 -9.90 8.07 5.62
C ASP A 21 -8.97 7.37 6.63
N TYR A 22 -8.19 8.18 7.36
CA TYR A 22 -7.26 7.67 8.37
C TYR A 22 -7.97 6.79 9.42
N ASN A 23 -9.11 7.23 9.95
CA ASN A 23 -9.78 6.53 11.06
C ASN A 23 -10.32 5.17 10.62
N CYS A 24 -10.90 5.10 9.42
CA CYS A 24 -11.38 3.86 8.83
C CYS A 24 -10.23 2.89 8.54
N ALA A 25 -9.14 3.38 7.91
CA ALA A 25 -7.96 2.58 7.63
C ALA A 25 -7.29 2.08 8.92
N LYS A 26 -7.17 2.93 9.94
CA LYS A 26 -6.59 2.56 11.22
C LYS A 26 -7.44 1.52 11.95
N ALA A 27 -8.77 1.68 11.94
CA ALA A 27 -9.67 0.67 12.49
C ALA A 27 -9.59 -0.68 11.74
N ALA A 28 -9.31 -0.68 10.44
CA ALA A 28 -9.04 -1.91 9.68
C ALA A 28 -7.73 -2.58 10.12
N MET A 29 -6.68 -1.78 10.36
CA MET A 29 -5.39 -2.28 10.82
C MET A 29 -5.45 -2.81 12.25
N ASP A 30 -6.12 -2.09 13.15
CA ASP A 30 -6.36 -2.54 14.52
C ASP A 30 -7.24 -3.82 14.57
N ALA A 31 -8.05 -4.04 13.54
CA ALA A 31 -8.82 -5.27 13.36
C ALA A 31 -8.00 -6.44 12.79
N GLY A 32 -6.77 -6.20 12.30
CA GLY A 32 -5.86 -7.25 11.82
C GLY A 32 -5.34 -7.06 10.39
N ALA A 33 -5.71 -6.00 9.66
CA ALA A 33 -5.06 -5.71 8.38
C ALA A 33 -3.61 -5.27 8.61
N ALA A 34 -2.66 -5.85 7.88
CA ALA A 34 -1.23 -5.65 8.12
C ALA A 34 -0.42 -5.39 6.84
N HIS A 35 -1.10 -5.07 5.74
CA HIS A 35 -0.45 -4.81 4.45
C HIS A 35 -1.15 -3.64 3.72
N VAL A 36 -0.39 -2.88 2.94
CA VAL A 36 -0.93 -1.90 1.97
C VAL A 36 -0.45 -2.26 0.58
N THR A 37 -1.39 -2.45 -0.33
CA THR A 37 -1.14 -2.76 -1.74
C THR A 37 -0.71 -1.50 -2.48
N HIS A 38 0.34 -1.63 -3.30
CA HIS A 38 0.96 -0.60 -4.15
C HIS A 38 0.87 0.84 -3.62
N LEU A 39 1.48 1.10 -2.46
CA LEU A 39 1.46 2.37 -1.73
C LEU A 39 1.55 3.60 -2.65
N PHE A 40 0.71 4.60 -2.37
CA PHE A 40 0.45 5.83 -3.14
C PHE A 40 -0.49 5.68 -4.34
N ASN A 41 -0.68 4.48 -4.88
CA ASN A 41 -1.51 4.26 -6.07
C ASN A 41 -2.95 3.92 -5.69
N ALA A 42 -3.93 4.49 -6.40
CA ALA A 42 -5.37 4.22 -6.19
C ALA A 42 -5.86 4.35 -4.72
N MET A 43 -5.37 5.36 -4.01
CA MET A 43 -5.73 5.67 -2.62
C MET A 43 -5.66 7.19 -2.36
N PRO A 44 -6.23 7.72 -1.25
CA PRO A 44 -6.16 9.15 -0.95
C PRO A 44 -4.70 9.61 -0.75
N PRO A 45 -4.37 10.85 -1.16
CA PRO A 45 -3.02 11.38 -0.98
C PRO A 45 -2.69 11.59 0.50
N PHE A 46 -1.40 11.46 0.84
CA PHE A 46 -0.93 11.73 2.19
C PHE A 46 -0.90 13.24 2.47
N ALA A 47 -1.88 13.74 3.23
CA ALA A 47 -2.02 15.16 3.56
C ALA A 47 -1.98 15.42 5.07
N HIS A 48 -1.54 16.62 5.47
CA HIS A 48 -1.32 17.00 6.87
C HIS A 48 -2.57 16.97 7.78
N ARG A 49 -3.77 17.17 7.23
CA ARG A 49 -5.05 17.12 7.98
C ARG A 49 -5.86 15.85 7.76
N ASP A 50 -5.57 15.14 6.67
CA ASP A 50 -6.25 13.90 6.32
C ASP A 50 -5.21 12.97 5.68
N PRO A 51 -4.48 12.20 6.51
CA PRO A 51 -3.36 11.42 6.03
C PRO A 51 -3.78 10.09 5.38
N GLY A 52 -5.07 9.75 5.43
CA GLY A 52 -5.64 8.56 4.79
C GLY A 52 -4.97 7.25 5.22
N VAL A 53 -5.05 6.26 4.33
CA VAL A 53 -4.44 4.93 4.52
C VAL A 53 -2.91 4.97 4.69
N ILE A 54 -2.23 5.93 4.06
CA ILE A 54 -0.77 6.07 4.14
C ILE A 54 -0.34 6.43 5.56
N GLY A 55 -1.03 7.39 6.18
CA GLY A 55 -0.77 7.72 7.59
C GLY A 55 -1.10 6.58 8.53
N ALA A 56 -2.23 5.91 8.32
CA ALA A 56 -2.63 4.77 9.15
C ALA A 56 -1.60 3.63 9.08
N ALA A 57 -1.06 3.36 7.89
CA ALA A 57 -0.02 2.36 7.68
C ALA A 57 1.29 2.75 8.37
N LEU A 58 1.68 4.02 8.27
CA LEU A 58 2.87 4.53 8.94
C LEU A 58 2.81 4.36 10.46
N ASP A 59 1.66 4.70 11.05
CA ASP A 59 1.37 4.59 12.50
C ASP A 59 1.12 3.14 12.97
N THR A 60 1.10 2.18 12.05
CA THR A 60 0.94 0.75 12.37
C THR A 60 2.28 0.05 12.20
N GLU A 61 2.98 -0.18 13.32
CA GLU A 61 4.36 -0.71 13.34
C GLU A 61 4.54 -2.00 12.52
N ASN A 62 3.56 -2.90 12.52
CA ASN A 62 3.65 -4.19 11.81
C ASN A 62 3.03 -4.17 10.40
N CYS A 63 2.68 -2.99 9.88
CA CYS A 63 2.12 -2.87 8.54
C CYS A 63 3.24 -2.79 7.49
N MET A 64 3.21 -3.72 6.54
CA MET A 64 4.07 -3.70 5.36
C MET A 64 3.44 -2.84 4.26
N ALA A 65 4.28 -2.16 3.47
CA ALA A 65 3.85 -1.38 2.33
C ALA A 65 4.51 -1.87 1.03
N GLU A 66 3.69 -2.18 0.04
CA GLU A 66 4.16 -2.53 -1.29
C GLU A 66 4.57 -1.29 -2.09
N LEU A 67 5.69 -1.35 -2.82
CA LEU A 67 6.15 -0.28 -3.70
C LEU A 67 6.46 -0.79 -5.10
N ILE A 68 5.89 -0.11 -6.10
CA ILE A 68 6.23 -0.27 -7.52
C ILE A 68 7.35 0.71 -7.85
N CYS A 69 8.56 0.21 -8.04
CA CYS A 69 9.79 1.02 -8.17
C CYS A 69 10.22 1.27 -9.64
N ASP A 70 9.27 1.50 -10.54
CA ASP A 70 9.54 1.72 -11.98
C ASP A 70 9.83 3.19 -12.36
N GLY A 71 9.59 4.13 -11.44
CA GLY A 71 9.75 5.57 -11.65
C GLY A 71 8.58 6.26 -12.38
N TYR A 72 7.56 5.50 -12.80
CA TYR A 72 6.35 6.00 -13.45
C TYR A 72 5.18 6.04 -12.48
N HIS A 73 4.94 4.95 -11.75
CA HIS A 73 3.92 4.92 -10.70
C HIS A 73 4.27 5.88 -9.56
N ILE A 74 5.55 5.91 -9.19
CA ILE A 74 6.03 6.66 -8.04
C ILE A 74 7.26 7.45 -8.44
N HIS A 75 7.22 8.77 -8.24
CA HIS A 75 8.37 9.62 -8.44
C HIS A 75 9.56 9.15 -7.57
N PRO A 76 10.81 9.09 -8.07
CA PRO A 76 11.94 8.56 -7.33
C PRO A 76 12.20 9.20 -5.95
N SER A 77 11.82 10.46 -5.74
CA SER A 77 11.90 11.10 -4.42
C SER A 77 10.93 10.49 -3.41
N MET A 78 9.75 10.06 -3.85
CA MET A 78 8.73 9.46 -3.00
C MET A 78 9.06 8.00 -2.66
N ILE A 79 9.73 7.27 -3.56
CA ILE A 79 10.33 5.96 -3.22
C ILE A 79 11.30 6.13 -2.04
N ARG A 80 12.26 7.06 -2.14
CA ARG A 80 13.20 7.32 -1.04
C ARG A 80 12.51 7.81 0.23
N ALA A 81 11.43 8.59 0.11
CA ALA A 81 10.64 9.04 1.25
C ALA A 81 9.96 7.86 1.96
N ALA A 82 9.36 6.93 1.21
CA ALA A 82 8.74 5.74 1.75
C ALA A 82 9.73 4.88 2.55
N PHE A 83 10.94 4.64 2.01
CA PHE A 83 11.99 3.93 2.77
C PHE A 83 12.38 4.66 4.07
N LYS A 84 12.45 6.00 4.05
CA LYS A 84 12.76 6.78 5.27
C LYS A 84 11.63 6.76 6.29
N MET A 85 10.39 6.71 5.83
CA MET A 85 9.19 6.74 6.68
C MET A 85 8.91 5.35 7.28
N PHE A 86 8.89 4.33 6.44
CA PHE A 86 8.54 2.96 6.84
C PHE A 86 9.73 2.17 7.37
N GLY A 87 10.95 2.45 6.90
CA GLY A 87 12.11 1.59 7.10
C GLY A 87 12.13 0.43 6.09
N GLU A 88 13.33 -0.05 5.74
CA GLU A 88 13.51 -1.08 4.72
C GLU A 88 12.82 -2.41 5.06
N GLU A 89 12.74 -2.76 6.34
CA GLU A 89 12.09 -3.98 6.83
C GLU A 89 10.57 -4.03 6.57
N ARG A 90 9.94 -2.85 6.35
CA ARG A 90 8.49 -2.74 6.12
C ARG A 90 8.13 -2.47 4.67
N ILE A 91 9.10 -2.51 3.76
CA ILE A 91 8.87 -2.29 2.34
C ILE A 91 8.92 -3.63 1.60
N CYS A 92 7.85 -3.93 0.87
CA CYS A 92 7.81 -5.03 -0.10
C CYS A 92 7.95 -4.47 -1.52
N LEU A 93 8.99 -4.85 -2.26
CA LEU A 93 9.10 -4.47 -3.66
C LEU A 93 8.23 -5.37 -4.52
N ILE A 94 7.36 -4.78 -5.32
CA ILE A 94 6.50 -5.49 -6.27
C ILE A 94 6.67 -4.92 -7.67
N SER A 95 6.35 -5.73 -8.70
CA SER A 95 6.31 -5.24 -10.08
C SER A 95 4.98 -4.61 -10.44
N ASP A 96 3.87 -5.15 -9.90
CA ASP A 96 2.50 -4.95 -10.42
C ASP A 96 2.43 -5.08 -11.96
N SER A 97 3.23 -6.00 -12.48
CA SER A 97 3.41 -6.22 -13.90
C SER A 97 2.18 -6.87 -14.53
N MET A 98 1.85 -6.45 -15.75
CA MET A 98 0.83 -7.09 -16.60
C MET A 98 1.46 -7.87 -17.75
N MET A 99 0.64 -8.56 -18.57
CA MET A 99 1.07 -9.52 -19.59
C MET A 99 2.02 -8.97 -20.68
N ALA A 100 2.11 -7.64 -20.85
CA ALA A 100 3.06 -7.00 -21.76
C ALA A 100 4.51 -7.00 -21.24
N THR A 101 4.75 -7.40 -19.99
CA THR A 101 6.08 -7.34 -19.39
C THR A 101 7.06 -8.23 -20.13
N GLY A 102 8.12 -7.63 -20.68
CA GLY A 102 9.12 -8.34 -21.49
C GLY A 102 8.69 -8.60 -22.95
N MET A 103 7.53 -8.09 -23.37
CA MET A 103 7.03 -8.21 -24.74
C MET A 103 7.31 -6.92 -25.55
N PRO A 104 7.33 -6.96 -26.90
CA PRO A 104 7.43 -5.76 -27.73
C PRO A 104 6.26 -4.79 -27.53
N ASP A 105 6.42 -3.51 -27.89
CA ASP A 105 5.32 -2.55 -27.85
C ASP A 105 4.11 -3.03 -28.68
N GLY A 106 2.92 -2.99 -28.07
CA GLY A 106 1.70 -3.54 -28.66
C GLY A 106 0.48 -3.33 -27.78
N THR A 107 -0.66 -3.89 -28.22
CA THR A 107 -1.90 -3.94 -27.43
C THR A 107 -2.02 -5.31 -26.80
N TYR A 108 -2.33 -5.33 -25.52
CA TYR A 108 -2.37 -6.49 -24.64
C TYR A 108 -3.67 -6.43 -23.84
N GLU A 109 -4.35 -7.57 -23.65
CA GLU A 109 -5.63 -7.68 -22.93
C GLU A 109 -5.47 -8.25 -21.52
#